data_AF-A0A7N0U863-F1
#
_entry.id   AF-A0A7N0U863-F1
#
_cell.length_a   1.000
_cell.length_b   1.000
_cell.length_c   1.000
_cell.angle_alpha   90.00
_cell.angle_beta   90.00
_cell.angle_gamma   90.00
#
_symmetry.space_group_name_H-M   'P 1'
#
loop_
_entity.id
_entity.type
_entity.pdbx_description
1 polymer ?
#
loop_
_entity_poly.entity_id
_entity_poly.type
_entity_poly.pdbx_seq_one_letter_code
_entity_poly.pdbx_strand_id
1 'polypeptide(L)'
;MSGPLRVVDADGKPASPGDILAVEICNLGPLPGDEWGYTATFDRENGGGFLTDHFPRATKAIWYFEGIYAYSPHIPGVRFPGLTHPGIIGTAPSMELLEIWNEREKHLVDTGLESLKLCEVLHTRPLANLPMPNGCLLGKIGRETPEWEKIAREAARTIPGRENGGNCDIKNLSRGSKVYLPVFVEGANFSTGDMHFSQGDGEVSFCGAIEMSGFLELKCEIIRGGMEKYLTPMGPTKLHVNPIFEIGPVEPRFSEWLVFEGISVDERGKQHFLDATVAYKRAVLNAIDYLTKFGYSKEQVYLLLSCCPCEGRLSGIVDAPNAVATLSIPIAIFDQDIRPKSGKVPVGPRIVRRPDILKCTYDGELPTTRNLSLE
;
A
#
# COMPACT_ATOMS: atom_id res chain seq x y z
N MET A 1 -1.74 -6.92 13.76
CA MET A 1 -2.68 -7.90 13.17
C MET A 1 -3.48 -8.58 14.26
N SER A 2 -4.75 -8.85 13.99
CA SER A 2 -5.64 -9.65 14.81
C SER A 2 -5.64 -11.09 14.29
N GLY A 3 -5.37 -12.06 15.17
CA GLY A 3 -5.21 -13.48 14.82
C GLY A 3 -4.10 -14.17 15.64
N PRO A 4 -3.67 -15.38 15.25
CA PRO A 4 -4.22 -16.17 14.16
C PRO A 4 -5.54 -16.86 14.53
N LEU A 5 -6.49 -16.89 13.60
CA LEU A 5 -7.73 -17.65 13.68
C LEU A 5 -7.50 -19.05 13.09
N ARG A 6 -7.78 -20.09 13.89
CA ARG A 6 -7.82 -21.47 13.41
C ARG A 6 -9.16 -21.73 12.71
N VAL A 7 -9.14 -22.02 11.42
CA VAL A 7 -10.35 -22.24 10.62
C VAL A 7 -10.66 -23.73 10.49
N VAL A 8 -11.91 -24.09 10.75
CA VAL A 8 -12.48 -25.44 10.61
C VAL A 8 -13.72 -25.39 9.72
N ASP A 9 -14.07 -26.51 9.10
CA ASP A 9 -15.35 -26.67 8.39
C ASP A 9 -16.51 -26.97 9.36
N ALA A 10 -17.71 -27.20 8.81
CA ALA A 10 -18.93 -27.48 9.57
C ALA A 10 -18.84 -28.76 10.42
N ASP A 11 -17.98 -29.71 10.05
CA ASP A 11 -17.73 -30.95 10.79
C ASP A 11 -16.59 -30.81 11.81
N GLY A 12 -16.01 -29.62 11.95
CA GLY A 12 -14.90 -29.33 12.84
C GLY A 12 -13.53 -29.75 12.31
N LYS A 13 -13.43 -30.15 11.04
CA LYS A 13 -12.15 -30.54 10.42
C LYS A 13 -11.37 -29.28 10.01
N PRO A 14 -10.13 -29.11 10.47
CA PRO A 14 -9.33 -27.94 10.13
C PRO A 14 -9.00 -27.85 8.64
N ALA A 15 -8.74 -26.64 8.15
CA ALA A 15 -8.08 -26.45 6.86
C ALA A 15 -6.74 -27.22 6.84
N SER A 16 -6.33 -27.74 5.71
CA SER A 16 -5.08 -28.51 5.57
C SER A 16 -4.18 -27.88 4.49
N PRO A 17 -2.85 -28.04 4.56
CA PRO A 17 -1.97 -27.61 3.49
C PRO A 17 -2.43 -28.13 2.13
N GLY A 18 -2.50 -27.24 1.12
CA GLY A 18 -3.07 -27.55 -0.20
C GLY A 18 -4.54 -27.15 -0.40
N ASP A 19 -5.25 -26.82 0.69
CA ASP A 19 -6.58 -26.20 0.61
C ASP A 19 -6.49 -24.72 0.20
N ILE A 20 -7.62 -24.15 -0.24
CA ILE A 20 -7.80 -22.70 -0.32
C ILE A 20 -8.75 -22.28 0.79
N LEU A 21 -8.40 -21.21 1.50
CA LEU A 21 -9.30 -20.50 2.40
C LEU A 21 -9.96 -19.35 1.63
N ALA A 22 -11.24 -19.51 1.33
CA ALA A 22 -12.04 -18.44 0.76
C ALA A 22 -12.57 -17.54 1.87
N VAL A 23 -12.23 -16.25 1.82
CA VAL A 23 -12.61 -15.23 2.81
C VAL A 23 -13.41 -14.14 2.12
N GLU A 24 -14.68 -14.04 2.47
CA GLU A 24 -15.59 -12.98 2.04
C GLU A 24 -15.59 -11.85 3.08
N ILE A 25 -15.32 -10.62 2.64
CA ILE A 25 -15.35 -9.42 3.48
C ILE A 25 -16.79 -8.90 3.51
N CYS A 26 -17.60 -9.40 4.45
CA CYS A 26 -19.03 -9.07 4.53
C CYS A 26 -19.26 -7.62 4.92
N ASN A 27 -18.46 -7.09 5.85
CA ASN A 27 -18.55 -5.72 6.32
C ASN A 27 -17.22 -5.27 6.95
N LEU A 28 -17.01 -3.96 7.03
CA LEU A 28 -15.85 -3.35 7.68
C LEU A 28 -16.06 -1.85 7.89
N GLY A 29 -15.37 -1.26 8.83
CA GLY A 29 -15.44 0.18 9.09
C GLY A 29 -14.56 0.60 10.26
N PRO A 30 -14.56 1.91 10.59
CA PRO A 30 -13.89 2.40 11.80
C PRO A 30 -14.51 1.79 13.05
N LEU A 31 -13.74 1.71 14.13
CA LEU A 31 -14.31 1.39 15.44
C LEU A 31 -15.23 2.52 15.91
N PRO A 32 -16.35 2.23 16.60
CA PRO A 32 -17.24 3.28 17.11
C PRO A 32 -16.51 4.24 18.05
N GLY A 33 -16.54 5.53 17.75
CA GLY A 33 -15.82 6.59 18.47
C GLY A 33 -14.42 6.89 17.94
N ASP A 34 -13.91 6.09 17.00
CA ASP A 34 -12.62 6.28 16.31
C ASP A 34 -12.84 6.65 14.84
N GLU A 35 -13.84 7.50 14.54
CA GLU A 35 -14.16 7.94 13.17
C GLU A 35 -13.15 8.97 12.61
N TRP A 36 -11.87 8.64 12.69
CA TRP A 36 -10.75 9.42 12.18
C TRP A 36 -9.59 8.49 11.80
N GLY A 37 -8.65 9.03 11.02
CA GLY A 37 -7.45 8.33 10.63
C GLY A 37 -6.34 9.27 10.24
N TYR A 38 -5.25 8.73 9.72
CA TYR A 38 -4.11 9.55 9.28
C TYR A 38 -3.49 9.04 7.98
N THR A 39 -2.89 9.96 7.25
CA THR A 39 -1.95 9.67 6.16
C THR A 39 -0.68 10.42 6.46
N ALA A 40 0.47 9.80 6.23
CA ALA A 40 1.76 10.38 6.53
C ALA A 40 2.83 10.01 5.50
N THR A 41 3.97 10.69 5.60
CA THR A 41 5.23 10.23 5.04
C THR A 41 6.17 9.95 6.18
N PHE A 42 6.97 8.90 6.05
CA PHE A 42 8.09 8.69 6.95
C PHE A 42 9.22 9.68 6.67
N ASP A 43 10.08 9.84 7.68
CA ASP A 43 11.38 10.48 7.45
C ASP A 43 12.26 9.58 6.58
N ARG A 44 13.12 10.18 5.77
CA ARG A 44 14.05 9.45 4.90
C ARG A 44 14.89 8.43 5.64
N GLU A 45 15.39 8.78 6.82
CA GLU A 45 16.27 7.90 7.60
C GLU A 45 15.48 6.94 8.50
N ASN A 46 14.14 7.00 8.47
CA ASN A 46 13.26 6.16 9.27
C ASN A 46 12.05 5.66 8.47
N GLY A 47 12.33 4.91 7.40
CA GLY A 47 11.33 4.21 6.57
C GLY A 47 11.32 4.68 5.12
N GLY A 48 11.39 5.99 4.86
CA GLY A 48 11.30 6.54 3.52
C GLY A 48 9.95 6.30 2.83
N GLY A 49 9.96 6.09 1.52
CA GLY A 49 8.76 6.06 0.68
C GLY A 49 9.07 6.43 -0.77
N PHE A 50 8.04 6.39 -1.63
CA PHE A 50 8.21 6.44 -3.09
C PHE A 50 8.88 7.72 -3.60
N LEU A 51 8.55 8.87 -3.00
CA LEU A 51 9.12 10.17 -3.36
C LEU A 51 9.98 10.78 -2.24
N THR A 52 10.60 9.96 -1.40
CA THR A 52 11.41 10.44 -0.26
C THR A 52 12.56 11.35 -0.68
N ASP A 53 13.07 11.23 -1.90
CA ASP A 53 14.08 12.13 -2.44
C ASP A 53 13.57 13.56 -2.70
N HIS A 54 12.26 13.72 -2.87
CA HIS A 54 11.57 15.02 -2.96
C HIS A 54 11.00 15.46 -1.60
N PHE A 55 10.55 14.51 -0.80
CA PHE A 55 9.90 14.73 0.49
C PHE A 55 10.63 13.94 1.60
N PRO A 56 11.84 14.37 2.01
CA PRO A 56 12.64 13.61 2.97
C PRO A 56 12.14 13.73 4.41
N ARG A 57 11.28 14.72 4.67
CA ARG A 57 10.75 15.04 5.99
C ARG A 57 9.50 14.21 6.26
N ALA A 58 9.40 13.71 7.49
CA ALA A 58 8.13 13.17 7.97
C ALA A 58 7.02 14.24 7.90
N THR A 59 5.86 13.86 7.38
CA THR A 59 4.66 14.70 7.28
C THR A 59 3.43 13.93 7.73
N LYS A 60 2.36 14.63 8.14
CA LYS A 60 1.10 13.97 8.53
C LYS A 60 -0.13 14.84 8.26
N ALA A 61 -1.18 14.22 7.74
CA ALA A 61 -2.53 14.75 7.65
C ALA A 61 -3.49 13.83 8.43
N ILE A 62 -4.34 14.45 9.27
CA ILE A 62 -5.46 13.79 9.95
C ILE A 62 -6.73 13.89 9.09
N TRP A 63 -7.45 12.78 9.00
CA TRP A 63 -8.71 12.64 8.29
C TRP A 63 -9.85 12.36 9.28
N TYR A 64 -11.03 12.88 8.99
CA TYR A 64 -12.26 12.63 9.75
C TYR A 64 -13.28 11.95 8.85
N PHE A 65 -14.06 11.03 9.43
CA PHE A 65 -15.05 10.25 8.69
C PHE A 65 -16.48 10.75 8.96
N GLU A 66 -17.21 11.06 7.90
CA GLU A 66 -18.62 11.44 7.92
C GLU A 66 -19.44 10.38 7.17
N GLY A 67 -19.83 9.33 7.88
CA GLY A 67 -20.45 8.16 7.27
C GLY A 67 -19.48 7.50 6.31
N ILE A 68 -19.77 7.54 5.01
CA ILE A 68 -18.91 6.96 3.96
C ILE A 68 -17.82 7.91 3.46
N TYR A 69 -17.82 9.18 3.87
CA TYR A 69 -16.91 10.20 3.33
C TYR A 69 -15.75 10.50 4.26
N ALA A 70 -14.59 10.81 3.70
CA ALA A 70 -13.45 11.39 4.42
C ALA A 70 -13.19 12.83 3.97
N TYR A 71 -12.72 13.65 4.92
CA TYR A 71 -12.15 14.97 4.64
C TYR A 71 -10.99 15.26 5.61
N SER A 72 -10.09 16.17 5.23
CA SER A 72 -8.98 16.61 6.08
C SER A 72 -8.93 18.14 6.20
N PRO A 73 -8.88 18.71 7.41
CA PRO A 73 -8.58 20.13 7.58
C PRO A 73 -7.21 20.55 7.02
N HIS A 74 -6.27 19.61 6.91
CA HIS A 74 -4.92 19.86 6.39
C HIS A 74 -4.86 19.87 4.85
N ILE A 75 -5.87 19.32 4.17
CA ILE A 75 -5.99 19.27 2.70
C ILE A 75 -7.39 19.81 2.32
N PRO A 76 -7.58 21.14 2.35
CA PRO A 76 -8.88 21.76 2.21
C PRO A 76 -9.48 21.61 0.80
N GLY A 77 -10.81 21.69 0.71
CA GLY A 77 -11.53 21.60 -0.57
C GLY A 77 -11.55 20.19 -1.17
N VAL A 78 -11.17 19.17 -0.39
CA VAL A 78 -11.23 17.77 -0.80
C VAL A 78 -12.18 16.99 0.11
N ARG A 79 -13.07 16.20 -0.50
CA ARG A 79 -13.97 15.26 0.18
C ARG A 79 -14.29 14.09 -0.75
N PHE A 80 -14.14 12.86 -0.29
CA PHE A 80 -14.40 11.68 -1.12
C PHE A 80 -14.99 10.52 -0.31
N PRO A 81 -15.83 9.69 -0.93
CA PRO A 81 -16.22 8.42 -0.32
C PRO A 81 -15.01 7.49 -0.20
N GLY A 82 -14.87 6.81 0.95
CA GLY A 82 -13.81 5.85 1.17
C GLY A 82 -14.05 4.54 0.42
N LEU A 83 -12.97 3.95 -0.08
CA LEU A 83 -12.94 2.55 -0.51
C LEU A 83 -12.26 1.75 0.60
N THR A 84 -13.03 1.42 1.64
CA THR A 84 -12.49 0.81 2.86
C THR A 84 -12.06 -0.63 2.62
N HIS A 85 -10.88 -1.00 3.10
CA HIS A 85 -10.26 -2.33 2.92
C HIS A 85 -9.22 -2.61 4.04
N PRO A 86 -8.86 -3.88 4.29
CA PRO A 86 -7.64 -4.20 5.01
C PRO A 86 -6.42 -4.15 4.07
N GLY A 87 -5.33 -3.51 4.49
CA GLY A 87 -4.01 -3.62 3.85
C GLY A 87 -3.41 -5.01 4.03
N ILE A 88 -3.64 -5.63 5.20
CA ILE A 88 -3.14 -6.96 5.55
C ILE A 88 -4.25 -8.00 5.65
N ILE A 89 -4.14 -9.05 4.84
CA ILE A 89 -4.98 -10.26 4.94
C ILE A 89 -4.23 -11.50 4.43
N GLY A 90 -4.12 -12.55 5.26
CA GLY A 90 -3.34 -13.72 4.87
C GLY A 90 -3.41 -14.91 5.82
N THR A 91 -2.85 -16.04 5.37
CA THR A 91 -2.67 -17.28 6.14
C THR A 91 -1.24 -17.37 6.68
N ALA A 92 -0.98 -18.24 7.66
CA ALA A 92 0.40 -18.45 8.11
C ALA A 92 1.19 -19.27 7.06
N PRO A 93 2.48 -18.96 6.84
CA PRO A 93 3.35 -19.78 6.00
C PRO A 93 3.66 -21.12 6.66
N SER A 94 4.05 -22.11 5.85
CA SER A 94 4.80 -23.27 6.34
C SER A 94 6.23 -22.85 6.71
N MET A 95 6.95 -23.69 7.45
CA MET A 95 8.37 -23.45 7.74
C MET A 95 9.21 -23.38 6.46
N GLU A 96 8.94 -24.26 5.49
CA GLU A 96 9.62 -24.24 4.18
C GLU A 96 9.39 -22.90 3.44
N LEU A 97 8.16 -22.38 3.44
CA LEU A 97 7.87 -21.11 2.80
C LEU A 97 8.54 -19.93 3.53
N LEU A 98 8.55 -19.97 4.87
CA LEU A 98 9.24 -18.97 5.70
C LEU A 98 10.75 -18.96 5.43
N GLU A 99 11.37 -20.13 5.29
CA GLU A 99 12.79 -20.27 4.94
C GLU A 99 13.09 -19.67 3.56
N ILE A 100 12.27 -19.96 2.55
CA ILE A 100 12.38 -19.37 1.19
C ILE A 100 12.34 -17.83 1.27
N TRP A 101 11.44 -17.26 2.07
CA TRP A 101 11.33 -15.81 2.24
C TRP A 101 12.58 -15.22 2.89
N ASN A 102 12.99 -15.79 4.02
CA ASN A 102 14.14 -15.30 4.77
C ASN A 102 15.43 -15.38 3.94
N GLU A 103 15.62 -16.46 3.17
CA GLU A 103 16.79 -16.63 2.32
C GLU A 103 16.83 -15.59 1.20
N ARG A 104 15.75 -15.44 0.42
CA ARG A 104 15.75 -14.51 -0.73
C ARG A 104 15.81 -13.04 -0.31
N GLU A 105 15.14 -12.68 0.80
CA GLU A 105 15.16 -11.31 1.33
C GLU A 105 16.52 -10.97 1.95
N LYS A 106 17.15 -11.94 2.63
CA LYS A 106 18.53 -11.80 3.11
C LYS A 106 19.50 -11.62 1.94
N HIS A 107 19.37 -12.43 0.89
CA HIS A 107 20.20 -12.29 -0.30
C HIS A 107 20.06 -10.90 -0.95
N LEU A 108 18.83 -10.37 -1.01
CA LEU A 108 18.56 -9.01 -1.50
C LEU A 108 19.25 -7.93 -0.64
N VAL A 109 19.21 -8.06 0.69
CA VAL A 109 19.90 -7.13 1.59
C VAL A 109 21.42 -7.21 1.41
N ASP A 110 21.96 -8.43 1.31
CA ASP A 110 23.40 -8.68 1.27
C ASP A 110 24.02 -8.24 -0.08
N THR A 111 23.26 -8.28 -1.19
CA THR A 111 23.81 -8.06 -2.57
C THR A 111 23.08 -6.99 -3.40
N GLY A 112 21.90 -6.53 -2.99
CA GLY A 112 21.01 -5.73 -3.83
C GLY A 112 21.55 -4.35 -4.20
N LEU A 113 22.37 -3.73 -3.34
CA LEU A 113 22.95 -2.41 -3.61
C LEU A 113 23.99 -2.41 -4.73
N GLU A 114 24.57 -3.57 -5.04
CA GLU A 114 25.55 -3.72 -6.11
C GLU A 114 24.87 -3.90 -7.48
N SER A 115 23.63 -4.40 -7.49
CA SER A 115 22.93 -4.85 -8.69
C SER A 115 21.71 -4.00 -9.08
N LEU A 116 21.05 -3.34 -8.12
CA LEU A 116 19.79 -2.62 -8.35
C LEU A 116 20.01 -1.12 -8.61
N LYS A 117 19.95 -0.74 -9.89
CA LYS A 117 19.98 0.67 -10.32
C LYS A 117 18.76 1.48 -9.89
N LEU A 118 17.63 0.82 -9.58
CA LEU A 118 16.42 1.48 -9.11
C LEU A 118 16.67 2.28 -7.81
N CYS A 119 17.62 1.85 -6.97
CA CYS A 119 18.00 2.55 -5.74
C CYS A 119 18.71 3.90 -5.99
N GLU A 120 19.13 4.18 -7.22
CA GLU A 120 19.66 5.49 -7.64
C GLU A 120 18.53 6.51 -7.86
N VAL A 121 17.29 6.05 -8.09
CA VAL A 121 16.12 6.87 -8.43
C VAL A 121 15.05 6.82 -7.33
N LEU A 122 14.87 5.67 -6.70
CA LEU A 122 14.07 5.48 -5.50
C LEU A 122 15.00 5.34 -4.29
N HIS A 123 15.07 6.38 -3.48
CA HIS A 123 15.89 6.41 -2.27
C HIS A 123 15.21 5.71 -1.08
N THR A 124 14.37 4.71 -1.32
CA THR A 124 13.72 3.88 -0.30
C THR A 124 14.73 2.95 0.36
N ARG A 125 14.88 3.02 1.69
CA ARG A 125 15.73 2.12 2.47
C ARG A 125 15.05 1.73 3.79
N PRO A 126 15.29 0.50 4.29
CA PRO A 126 16.12 -0.58 3.74
C PRO A 126 15.47 -1.33 2.55
N LEU A 127 16.24 -2.14 1.80
CA LEU A 127 15.72 -2.95 0.67
C LEU A 127 14.77 -4.07 1.11
N ALA A 128 15.04 -4.67 2.26
CA ALA A 128 14.12 -5.56 2.96
C ALA A 128 14.39 -5.43 4.48
N ASN A 129 13.38 -5.77 5.27
CA ASN A 129 13.49 -5.82 6.71
C ASN A 129 13.59 -7.28 7.16
N LEU A 130 14.78 -7.71 7.56
CA LEU A 130 15.03 -9.07 8.03
C LEU A 130 14.35 -9.33 9.40
N PRO A 131 14.17 -10.61 9.78
CA PRO A 131 13.72 -10.97 11.13
C PRO A 131 14.54 -10.24 12.21
N MET A 132 13.83 -9.60 13.13
CA MET A 132 14.45 -8.89 14.25
C MET A 132 13.60 -9.09 15.51
N PRO A 133 14.19 -9.53 16.63
CA PRO A 133 13.45 -9.73 17.88
C PRO A 133 12.89 -8.43 18.47
N ASN A 134 13.53 -7.28 18.19
CA ASN A 134 13.10 -6.00 18.73
C ASN A 134 11.68 -5.64 18.26
N GLY A 135 10.79 -5.35 19.21
CA GLY A 135 9.39 -5.04 18.91
C GLY A 135 8.53 -6.23 18.48
N CYS A 136 9.07 -7.46 18.45
CA CYS A 136 8.32 -8.64 18.05
C CYS A 136 7.21 -8.99 19.06
N LEU A 137 6.05 -9.38 18.54
CA LEU A 137 4.89 -9.84 19.29
C LEU A 137 4.40 -11.17 18.71
N LEU A 138 4.57 -12.25 19.47
CA LEU A 138 4.25 -13.63 19.05
C LEU A 138 2.95 -14.14 19.70
N GLY A 139 1.99 -13.25 19.90
CA GLY A 139 0.68 -13.56 20.47
C GLY A 139 0.77 -14.11 21.89
N LYS A 140 0.37 -15.38 22.07
CA LYS A 140 0.32 -16.06 23.38
C LYS A 140 1.67 -16.62 23.84
N ILE A 141 2.70 -16.59 22.98
CA ILE A 141 4.03 -17.07 23.34
C ILE A 141 4.68 -16.01 24.26
N GLY A 142 5.05 -16.42 25.47
CA GLY A 142 5.60 -15.53 26.48
C GLY A 142 6.94 -14.93 26.05
N ARG A 143 7.10 -13.61 26.17
CA ARG A 143 8.37 -12.92 25.92
C ARG A 143 9.49 -13.48 26.77
N GLU A 144 10.72 -13.41 26.24
CA GLU A 144 11.95 -13.83 26.94
C GLU A 144 11.99 -15.32 27.34
N THR A 145 11.14 -16.15 26.72
CA THR A 145 11.27 -17.61 26.80
C THR A 145 12.22 -18.13 25.70
N PRO A 146 12.89 -19.29 25.90
CA PRO A 146 13.72 -19.88 24.85
C PRO A 146 12.98 -20.12 23.52
N GLU A 147 11.70 -20.47 23.62
CA GLU A 147 10.81 -20.63 22.45
C GLU A 147 10.57 -19.29 21.74
N TRP A 148 10.20 -18.25 22.50
CA TRP A 148 10.01 -16.90 21.94
C TRP A 148 11.28 -16.39 21.26
N GLU A 149 12.43 -16.55 21.92
CA GLU A 149 13.72 -16.12 21.38
C GLU A 149 14.09 -16.82 20.09
N LYS A 150 13.78 -18.10 19.96
CA LYS A 150 14.01 -18.84 18.72
C LYS A 150 13.13 -18.27 17.61
N ILE A 151 11.82 -18.21 17.84
CA ILE A 151 10.85 -17.77 16.83
C ILE A 151 11.09 -16.32 16.42
N ALA A 152 11.39 -15.43 17.38
CA ALA A 152 11.60 -14.01 17.11
C ALA A 152 12.83 -13.72 16.23
N ARG A 153 13.77 -14.66 16.11
CA ARG A 153 14.95 -14.54 15.23
C ARG A 153 14.71 -15.04 13.81
N GLU A 154 13.66 -15.80 13.57
CA GLU A 154 13.34 -16.40 12.26
C GLU A 154 11.99 -15.93 11.69
N ALA A 155 11.11 -15.33 12.51
CA ALA A 155 9.82 -14.84 12.08
C ALA A 155 9.97 -13.64 11.12
N ALA A 156 9.43 -13.81 9.91
CA ALA A 156 9.44 -12.78 8.89
C ALA A 156 8.66 -11.52 9.32
N ARG A 157 9.13 -10.36 8.87
CA ARG A 157 8.42 -9.10 9.05
C ARG A 157 7.16 -9.07 8.19
N THR A 158 6.13 -8.40 8.67
CA THR A 158 4.80 -8.30 8.01
C THR A 158 4.72 -7.18 6.98
N ILE A 159 5.84 -6.53 6.64
CA ILE A 159 5.87 -5.34 5.76
C ILE A 159 5.52 -5.69 4.30
N PRO A 160 6.11 -6.71 3.66
CA PRO A 160 5.76 -7.02 2.28
C PRO A 160 4.67 -8.09 2.18
N GLY A 161 3.83 -7.96 1.16
CA GLY A 161 2.96 -9.02 0.68
C GLY A 161 3.79 -10.15 0.04
N ARG A 162 3.29 -11.39 0.20
CA ARG A 162 3.97 -12.61 -0.24
C ARG A 162 2.96 -13.62 -0.79
N GLU A 163 3.41 -14.85 -1.01
CA GLU A 163 2.63 -15.97 -1.54
C GLU A 163 1.37 -16.28 -0.70
N ASN A 164 1.38 -15.94 0.59
CA ASN A 164 0.26 -16.12 1.52
C ASN A 164 -0.74 -14.96 1.57
N GLY A 165 -0.58 -13.95 0.72
CA GLY A 165 -1.19 -12.64 0.90
C GLY A 165 -0.34 -11.79 1.83
N GLY A 166 -0.86 -11.46 3.01
CA GLY A 166 -0.17 -10.56 3.93
C GLY A 166 -0.42 -9.10 3.54
N ASN A 167 0.61 -8.26 3.58
CA ASN A 167 0.48 -6.83 3.31
C ASN A 167 0.52 -6.51 1.82
N CYS A 168 -0.64 -6.59 1.16
CA CYS A 168 -0.73 -6.37 -0.27
C CYS A 168 -1.21 -4.97 -0.64
N ASP A 169 -1.86 -4.26 0.29
CA ASP A 169 -2.33 -2.88 0.09
C ASP A 169 -3.14 -2.70 -1.20
N ILE A 170 -4.04 -3.65 -1.46
CA ILE A 170 -4.90 -3.65 -2.65
C ILE A 170 -6.23 -2.98 -2.28
N LYS A 171 -6.40 -1.71 -2.66
CA LYS A 171 -7.61 -0.96 -2.33
C LYS A 171 -8.91 -1.62 -2.78
N ASN A 172 -8.88 -2.39 -3.86
CA ASN A 172 -10.05 -3.09 -4.41
C ASN A 172 -10.43 -4.35 -3.60
N LEU A 173 -9.59 -4.81 -2.67
CA LEU A 173 -9.92 -5.89 -1.74
C LEU A 173 -10.80 -5.36 -0.58
N SER A 174 -11.95 -4.79 -0.95
CA SER A 174 -12.83 -3.98 -0.12
C SER A 174 -14.11 -4.71 0.29
N ARG A 175 -15.11 -3.97 0.78
CA ARG A 175 -16.41 -4.53 1.20
C ARG A 175 -17.07 -5.35 0.08
N GLY A 176 -17.44 -6.58 0.41
CA GLY A 176 -18.07 -7.53 -0.49
C GLY A 176 -17.07 -8.30 -1.37
N SER A 177 -15.78 -8.01 -1.30
CA SER A 177 -14.77 -8.80 -2.01
C SER A 177 -14.63 -10.19 -1.39
N LYS A 178 -14.23 -11.16 -2.23
CA LYS A 178 -13.95 -12.54 -1.81
C LYS A 178 -12.55 -12.93 -2.25
N VAL A 179 -11.64 -13.13 -1.28
CA VAL A 179 -10.26 -13.55 -1.53
C VAL A 179 -10.08 -15.04 -1.30
N TYR A 180 -9.24 -15.67 -2.11
CA TYR A 180 -8.92 -17.08 -2.09
C TYR A 180 -7.46 -17.24 -1.69
N LEU A 181 -7.22 -17.49 -0.40
CA LEU A 181 -5.89 -17.57 0.17
C LEU A 181 -5.36 -19.02 0.15
N PRO A 182 -4.12 -19.27 -0.29
CA PRO A 182 -3.52 -20.59 -0.17
C PRO A 182 -3.29 -20.97 1.30
N VAL A 183 -3.51 -22.25 1.63
CA VAL A 183 -3.29 -22.78 2.98
C VAL A 183 -1.98 -23.57 3.03
N PHE A 184 -1.07 -23.18 3.93
CA PHE A 184 0.24 -23.81 4.08
C PHE A 184 0.41 -24.59 5.39
N VAL A 185 -0.49 -24.41 6.35
CA VAL A 185 -0.47 -25.08 7.66
C VAL A 185 -1.87 -25.54 8.06
N GLU A 186 -1.95 -26.53 8.96
CA GLU A 186 -3.23 -26.95 9.51
C GLU A 186 -3.97 -25.76 10.15
N GLY A 187 -5.26 -25.62 9.85
CA GLY A 187 -6.12 -24.57 10.37
C GLY A 187 -5.91 -23.21 9.72
N ALA A 188 -5.01 -23.10 8.72
CA ALA A 188 -4.62 -21.90 7.99
C ALA A 188 -3.97 -20.77 8.82
N ASN A 189 -4.29 -20.65 10.11
CA ASN A 189 -3.81 -19.61 11.02
C ASN A 189 -3.98 -18.21 10.42
N PHE A 190 -5.21 -17.92 10.00
CA PHE A 190 -5.59 -16.70 9.29
C PHE A 190 -5.45 -15.45 10.18
N SER A 191 -4.87 -14.38 9.64
CA SER A 191 -4.69 -13.09 10.33
C SER A 191 -4.99 -11.92 9.40
N THR A 192 -5.41 -10.79 9.97
CA THR A 192 -5.70 -9.56 9.22
C THR A 192 -5.49 -8.31 10.08
N GLY A 193 -5.34 -7.14 9.47
CA GLY A 193 -5.08 -5.85 10.11
C GLY A 193 -4.85 -4.75 9.07
N ASP A 194 -4.21 -3.64 9.46
CA ASP A 194 -4.01 -2.46 8.60
C ASP A 194 -5.32 -1.97 8.00
N MET A 195 -6.21 -1.45 8.84
CA MET A 195 -7.49 -1.00 8.33
C MET A 195 -7.32 0.35 7.65
N HIS A 196 -7.66 0.39 6.37
CA HIS A 196 -7.60 1.58 5.54
C HIS A 196 -9.02 2.10 5.28
N PHE A 197 -9.29 3.36 5.61
CA PHE A 197 -10.56 3.97 5.22
C PHE A 197 -10.63 4.17 3.69
N SER A 198 -9.50 4.53 3.08
CA SER A 198 -9.32 4.72 1.64
C SER A 198 -7.82 4.71 1.32
N GLN A 199 -7.46 4.38 0.09
CA GLN A 199 -6.07 4.37 -0.39
C GLN A 199 -6.02 4.70 -1.89
N GLY A 200 -4.93 5.31 -2.33
CA GLY A 200 -4.56 5.44 -3.73
C GLY A 200 -3.69 4.27 -4.21
N ASP A 201 -3.69 3.98 -5.51
CA ASP A 201 -2.86 2.87 -6.01
C ASP A 201 -1.37 3.11 -5.79
N GLY A 202 -0.70 2.05 -5.33
CA GLY A 202 0.72 2.06 -4.99
C GLY A 202 1.04 2.68 -3.63
N GLU A 203 0.04 3.19 -2.89
CA GLU A 203 0.20 3.66 -1.52
C GLU A 203 1.43 4.58 -1.35
N VAL A 204 1.56 5.53 -2.28
CA VAL A 204 2.86 6.14 -2.63
C VAL A 204 3.59 6.82 -1.46
N SER A 205 2.89 7.20 -0.39
CA SER A 205 3.51 7.80 0.81
C SER A 205 4.10 6.79 1.81
N PHE A 206 3.88 5.48 1.60
CA PHE A 206 4.28 4.33 2.45
C PHE A 206 3.72 4.30 3.87
N CYS A 207 3.65 5.44 4.57
CA CYS A 207 2.74 5.58 5.72
C CYS A 207 1.38 6.05 5.19
N GLY A 208 0.91 5.35 4.17
CA GLY A 208 -0.15 5.75 3.28
C GLY A 208 -1.45 5.03 3.59
N ALA A 209 -2.35 5.06 2.62
CA ALA A 209 -3.79 5.02 2.87
C ALA A 209 -4.25 6.12 3.85
N ILE A 210 -5.51 6.05 4.26
CA ILE A 210 -5.97 6.64 5.51
C ILE A 210 -6.00 5.51 6.54
N GLU A 211 -4.93 5.42 7.30
CA GLU A 211 -4.75 4.47 8.39
C GLU A 211 -5.78 4.71 9.49
N MET A 212 -6.45 3.65 9.93
CA MET A 212 -7.45 3.74 11.01
C MET A 212 -7.48 2.48 11.87
N SER A 213 -8.06 2.61 13.07
CA SER A 213 -8.55 1.44 13.79
C SER A 213 -9.89 1.02 13.21
N GLY A 214 -10.14 -0.28 13.05
CA GLY A 214 -11.37 -0.75 12.45
C GLY A 214 -11.78 -2.16 12.85
N PHE A 215 -12.95 -2.57 12.37
CA PHE A 215 -13.47 -3.92 12.49
C PHE A 215 -13.62 -4.57 11.11
N LEU A 216 -13.65 -5.91 11.10
CA LEU A 216 -13.94 -6.74 9.94
C LEU A 216 -14.99 -7.78 10.33
N GLU A 217 -16.03 -7.91 9.51
CA GLU A 217 -16.95 -9.03 9.53
C GLU A 217 -16.64 -9.92 8.33
N LEU A 218 -16.28 -11.18 8.61
CA LEU A 218 -15.75 -12.11 7.63
C LEU A 218 -16.57 -13.39 7.59
N LYS A 219 -16.70 -13.97 6.41
CA LYS A 219 -17.17 -15.33 6.23
C LYS A 219 -16.06 -16.17 5.58
N CYS A 220 -15.74 -17.29 6.22
CA CYS A 220 -14.67 -18.18 5.78
C CYS A 220 -15.24 -19.52 5.29
N GLU A 221 -14.70 -20.03 4.19
CA GLU A 221 -15.02 -21.33 3.62
C GLU A 221 -13.72 -22.06 3.21
N ILE A 222 -13.66 -23.37 3.43
CA ILE A 222 -12.51 -24.18 3.03
C ILE A 222 -12.80 -24.90 1.73
N ILE A 223 -12.00 -24.64 0.70
CA ILE A 223 -12.04 -25.35 -0.57
C ILE A 223 -10.97 -26.44 -0.55
N ARG A 224 -11.42 -27.69 -0.41
CA ARG A 224 -10.54 -28.85 -0.23
C ARG A 224 -9.70 -29.16 -1.47
N GLY A 225 -8.39 -29.22 -1.30
CA GLY A 225 -7.41 -29.38 -2.38
C GLY A 225 -7.48 -28.26 -3.42
N GLY A 226 -7.90 -27.06 -3.01
CA GLY A 226 -8.13 -25.94 -3.91
C GLY A 226 -6.85 -25.44 -4.61
N MET A 227 -5.69 -25.51 -3.96
CA MET A 227 -4.44 -25.01 -4.54
C MET A 227 -4.07 -25.77 -5.80
N GLU A 228 -4.12 -27.11 -5.78
CA GLU A 228 -3.83 -27.94 -6.95
C GLU A 228 -4.80 -27.69 -8.12
N LYS A 229 -6.07 -27.43 -7.81
CA LYS A 229 -7.12 -27.23 -8.82
C LYS A 229 -7.08 -25.86 -9.47
N TYR A 230 -6.72 -24.81 -8.73
CA TYR A 230 -6.93 -23.42 -9.15
C TYR A 230 -5.69 -22.52 -9.11
N LEU A 231 -4.66 -22.86 -8.33
CA LEU A 231 -3.46 -22.03 -8.16
C LEU A 231 -2.24 -22.73 -8.75
N THR A 232 -2.06 -22.59 -10.07
CA THR A 232 -0.86 -23.10 -10.75
C THR A 232 0.39 -22.38 -10.22
N PRO A 233 1.40 -23.10 -9.69
CA PRO A 233 2.61 -22.47 -9.20
C PRO A 233 3.40 -21.75 -10.30
N MET A 234 3.81 -20.52 -10.02
CA MET A 234 4.62 -19.65 -10.88
C MET A 234 5.98 -19.37 -10.24
N GLY A 235 6.77 -20.44 -10.06
CA GLY A 235 8.10 -20.33 -9.45
C GLY A 235 8.77 -21.69 -9.24
N PRO A 236 9.91 -21.74 -8.54
CA PRO A 236 10.74 -22.94 -8.44
C PRO A 236 10.13 -24.06 -7.58
N THR A 237 9.12 -23.77 -6.77
CA THR A 237 8.45 -24.75 -5.90
C THR A 237 6.93 -24.65 -5.99
N LYS A 238 6.23 -25.69 -5.52
CA LYS A 238 4.76 -25.71 -5.44
C LYS A 238 4.16 -24.63 -4.51
N LEU A 239 5.00 -23.98 -3.70
CA LEU A 239 4.59 -22.93 -2.79
C LEU A 239 4.51 -21.54 -3.44
N HIS A 240 5.03 -21.40 -4.67
CA HIS A 240 5.02 -20.15 -5.43
C HIS A 240 3.66 -19.92 -6.09
N VAL A 241 2.65 -19.75 -5.25
CA VAL A 241 1.29 -19.38 -5.63
C VAL A 241 0.95 -18.03 -5.02
N ASN A 242 -0.05 -17.36 -5.57
CA ASN A 242 -0.53 -16.09 -5.03
C ASN A 242 -2.05 -16.13 -4.84
N PRO A 243 -2.59 -15.33 -3.91
CA PRO A 243 -4.04 -15.18 -3.79
C PRO A 243 -4.67 -14.67 -5.09
N ILE A 244 -5.92 -15.10 -5.31
CA ILE A 244 -6.82 -14.48 -6.29
C ILE A 244 -8.03 -13.92 -5.54
N PHE A 245 -8.72 -12.94 -6.10
CA PHE A 245 -9.91 -12.39 -5.45
C PHE A 245 -10.94 -11.86 -6.46
N GLU A 246 -12.19 -11.88 -6.04
CA GLU A 246 -13.30 -11.19 -6.69
C GLU A 246 -13.47 -9.81 -6.05
N ILE A 247 -13.59 -8.77 -6.88
CA ILE A 247 -13.91 -7.43 -6.39
C ILE A 247 -15.34 -7.39 -5.84
N GLY A 248 -15.52 -6.66 -4.75
CA GLY A 248 -16.84 -6.43 -4.17
C GLY A 248 -17.72 -5.55 -5.05
N PRO A 249 -19.06 -5.68 -4.94
CA PRO A 249 -20.00 -4.87 -5.72
C PRO A 249 -20.20 -3.45 -5.16
N VAL A 250 -19.50 -3.07 -4.08
CA VAL A 250 -19.65 -1.80 -3.38
C VAL A 250 -18.37 -0.99 -3.50
N GLU A 251 -18.33 -0.06 -4.46
CA GLU A 251 -17.21 0.85 -4.66
C GLU A 251 -17.67 2.29 -4.95
N PRO A 252 -16.87 3.31 -4.59
CA PRO A 252 -17.06 4.67 -5.07
C PRO A 252 -17.11 4.76 -6.59
N ARG A 253 -18.22 5.25 -7.13
CA ARG A 253 -18.34 5.49 -8.57
C ARG A 253 -17.92 6.91 -8.94
N PHE A 254 -16.82 7.04 -9.67
CA PHE A 254 -16.40 8.30 -10.29
C PHE A 254 -16.55 8.23 -11.82
N SER A 255 -17.13 9.26 -12.42
CA SER A 255 -17.39 9.32 -13.87
C SER A 255 -16.35 10.14 -14.65
N GLU A 256 -15.64 11.03 -13.97
CA GLU A 256 -14.70 11.97 -14.59
C GLU A 256 -13.34 11.89 -13.91
N TRP A 257 -12.30 11.69 -14.72
CA TRP A 257 -10.93 11.49 -14.28
C TRP A 257 -10.00 12.43 -15.00
N LEU A 258 -9.03 12.99 -14.27
CA LEU A 258 -7.87 13.67 -14.87
C LEU A 258 -6.67 12.72 -14.80
N VAL A 259 -6.09 12.39 -15.95
CA VAL A 259 -5.08 11.35 -16.08
C VAL A 259 -3.71 11.97 -16.36
N PHE A 260 -2.71 11.53 -15.60
CA PHE A 260 -1.32 11.96 -15.70
C PHE A 260 -0.46 10.79 -16.17
N GLU A 261 0.39 11.05 -17.17
CA GLU A 261 1.28 10.04 -17.73
C GLU A 261 2.69 10.18 -17.18
N GLY A 262 3.40 9.05 -17.16
CA GLY A 262 4.83 8.99 -16.92
C GLY A 262 5.46 7.86 -17.71
N ILE A 263 6.74 8.03 -18.03
CA ILE A 263 7.54 7.09 -18.82
C ILE A 263 8.83 6.73 -18.10
N SER A 264 9.54 5.70 -18.56
CA SER A 264 10.83 5.23 -18.01
C SER A 264 12.02 6.19 -18.24
N VAL A 265 11.82 7.49 -18.06
CA VAL A 265 12.84 8.53 -18.10
C VAL A 265 12.79 9.31 -16.79
N ASP A 266 13.89 9.31 -16.04
CA ASP A 266 13.94 9.92 -14.71
C ASP A 266 14.01 11.46 -14.75
N GLU A 267 14.00 12.08 -13.57
CA GLU A 267 14.06 13.53 -13.35
C GLU A 267 15.30 14.19 -13.98
N ARG A 268 16.38 13.44 -14.22
CA ARG A 268 17.63 13.92 -14.82
C ARG A 268 17.65 13.72 -16.35
N GLY A 269 16.58 13.16 -16.92
CA GLY A 269 16.51 12.82 -18.33
C GLY A 269 17.23 11.52 -18.69
N LYS A 270 17.66 10.71 -17.72
CA LYS A 270 18.31 9.42 -17.99
C LYS A 270 17.25 8.39 -18.39
N GLN A 271 17.54 7.70 -19.49
CA GLN A 271 16.71 6.62 -20.00
C GLN A 271 16.89 5.34 -19.17
N HIS A 272 15.78 4.75 -18.74
CA HIS A 272 15.68 3.41 -18.14
C HIS A 272 14.98 2.45 -19.10
N PHE A 273 15.19 1.15 -18.98
CA PHE A 273 14.62 0.17 -19.91
C PHE A 273 13.39 -0.52 -19.30
N LEU A 274 12.21 -0.24 -19.85
CA LEU A 274 10.91 -0.80 -19.45
C LEU A 274 10.66 -0.74 -17.93
N ASP A 275 11.13 0.34 -17.29
CA ASP A 275 11.00 0.54 -15.85
C ASP A 275 9.66 1.20 -15.53
N ALA A 276 8.69 0.37 -15.13
CA ALA A 276 7.36 0.77 -14.70
C ALA A 276 7.38 1.64 -13.42
N THR A 277 8.36 1.41 -12.56
CA THR A 277 8.48 2.11 -11.29
C THR A 277 8.87 3.57 -11.52
N VAL A 278 9.89 3.80 -12.36
CA VAL A 278 10.25 5.15 -12.82
C VAL A 278 9.07 5.78 -13.54
N ALA A 279 8.40 5.07 -14.45
CA ALA A 279 7.23 5.58 -15.17
C ALA A 279 6.13 6.05 -14.20
N TYR A 280 5.80 5.26 -13.17
CA TYR A 280 4.79 5.65 -12.18
C TYR A 280 5.25 6.82 -11.32
N LYS A 281 6.54 6.88 -10.94
CA LYS A 281 7.14 8.03 -10.24
C LYS A 281 6.93 9.33 -11.03
N ARG A 282 7.15 9.28 -12.34
CA ARG A 282 6.93 10.43 -13.24
C ARG A 282 5.47 10.84 -13.30
N ALA A 283 4.53 9.89 -13.39
CA ALA A 283 3.10 10.18 -13.38
C ALA A 283 2.66 10.88 -12.08
N VAL A 284 3.12 10.39 -10.93
CA VAL A 284 2.83 10.99 -9.61
C VAL A 284 3.43 12.40 -9.51
N LEU A 285 4.69 12.60 -9.91
CA LEU A 285 5.33 13.93 -9.90
C LEU A 285 4.62 14.93 -10.81
N ASN A 286 4.16 14.49 -11.99
CA ASN A 286 3.39 15.32 -12.92
C ASN A 286 2.04 15.75 -12.31
N ALA A 287 1.36 14.84 -11.61
CA ALA A 287 0.12 15.15 -10.89
C ALA A 287 0.36 16.15 -9.74
N ILE A 288 1.43 15.97 -8.96
CA ILE A 288 1.82 16.89 -7.89
C ILE A 288 2.07 18.29 -8.45
N ASP A 289 2.92 18.42 -9.48
CA ASP A 289 3.22 19.72 -10.08
C ASP A 289 1.95 20.39 -10.62
N TYR A 290 1.09 19.64 -11.30
CA TYR A 290 -0.16 20.17 -11.84
C TYR A 290 -1.09 20.70 -10.75
N LEU A 291 -1.38 19.90 -9.72
CA LEU A 291 -2.33 20.29 -8.68
C LEU A 291 -1.80 21.43 -7.80
N THR A 292 -0.49 21.63 -7.69
CA THR A 292 0.07 22.80 -6.97
C THR A 292 -0.30 24.13 -7.61
N LYS A 293 -0.58 24.14 -8.93
CA LYS A 293 -1.06 25.33 -9.64
C LYS A 293 -2.45 25.78 -9.19
N PHE A 294 -3.18 24.91 -8.48
CA PHE A 294 -4.50 25.17 -7.90
C PHE A 294 -4.43 25.51 -6.39
N GLY A 295 -3.26 25.93 -5.91
CA GLY A 295 -3.05 26.45 -4.55
C GLY A 295 -2.77 25.40 -3.47
N TYR A 296 -2.58 24.14 -3.84
CA TYR A 296 -2.13 23.09 -2.91
C TYR A 296 -0.60 23.13 -2.73
N SER A 297 -0.12 22.84 -1.53
CA SER A 297 1.30 22.52 -1.32
C SER A 297 1.64 21.16 -1.95
N LYS A 298 2.92 20.95 -2.28
CA LYS A 298 3.36 19.68 -2.87
C LYS A 298 3.12 18.50 -1.92
N GLU A 299 3.32 18.73 -0.63
CA GLU A 299 3.05 17.78 0.45
C GLU A 299 1.56 17.46 0.57
N GLN A 300 0.68 18.45 0.39
CA GLN A 300 -0.78 18.22 0.38
C GLN A 300 -1.18 17.28 -0.74
N VAL A 301 -0.66 17.51 -1.94
CA VAL A 301 -0.96 16.64 -3.06
C VAL A 301 -0.33 15.26 -2.85
N TYR A 302 0.90 15.17 -2.36
CA TYR A 302 1.55 13.87 -2.16
C TYR A 302 0.79 12.98 -1.16
N LEU A 303 0.40 13.52 0.01
CA LEU A 303 -0.45 12.79 0.95
C LEU A 303 -1.81 12.46 0.34
N LEU A 304 -2.42 13.39 -0.40
CA LEU A 304 -3.71 13.16 -1.08
C LEU A 304 -3.63 11.97 -2.06
N LEU A 305 -2.58 11.89 -2.87
CA LEU A 305 -2.41 10.82 -3.86
C LEU A 305 -2.22 9.43 -3.22
N SER A 306 -1.80 9.37 -1.96
CA SER A 306 -1.67 8.11 -1.22
C SER A 306 -3.00 7.61 -0.63
N CYS A 307 -4.00 8.49 -0.46
CA CYS A 307 -5.21 8.18 0.29
C CYS A 307 -6.53 8.37 -0.49
N CYS A 308 -6.59 9.28 -1.46
CA CYS A 308 -7.75 9.37 -2.33
C CYS A 308 -7.80 8.15 -3.27
N PRO A 309 -8.99 7.71 -3.71
CA PRO A 309 -9.15 6.54 -4.57
C PRO A 309 -8.72 6.83 -6.02
N CYS A 310 -7.48 7.27 -6.21
CA CYS A 310 -6.85 7.43 -7.51
C CYS A 310 -6.49 6.05 -8.10
N GLU A 311 -6.37 6.01 -9.43
CA GLU A 311 -6.08 4.78 -10.17
C GLU A 311 -4.72 4.84 -10.85
N GLY A 312 -3.84 3.94 -10.44
CA GLY A 312 -2.54 3.70 -11.02
C GLY A 312 -2.61 2.55 -12.01
N ARG A 313 -2.21 2.77 -13.26
CA ARG A 313 -2.21 1.71 -14.28
C ARG A 313 -0.84 1.58 -14.92
N LEU A 314 -0.40 0.34 -15.10
CA LEU A 314 0.62 0.01 -16.09
C LEU A 314 -0.05 -0.01 -17.46
N SER A 315 -0.04 1.14 -18.13
CA SER A 315 -0.72 1.33 -19.42
C SER A 315 -0.01 0.57 -20.55
N GLY A 316 1.32 0.60 -20.56
CA GLY A 316 2.14 -0.13 -21.53
C GLY A 316 3.44 -0.58 -20.89
N ILE A 317 3.82 -1.84 -21.07
CA ILE A 317 5.02 -2.43 -20.43
C ILE A 317 5.95 -3.15 -21.43
N VAL A 318 5.65 -3.03 -22.72
CA VAL A 318 6.30 -3.81 -23.79
C VAL A 318 6.99 -2.93 -24.85
N ASP A 319 6.62 -1.66 -24.94
CA ASP A 319 7.09 -0.75 -26.00
C ASP A 319 8.46 -0.18 -25.66
N ALA A 320 9.51 -0.90 -26.04
CA ALA A 320 10.88 -0.48 -25.76
C ALA A 320 11.19 0.91 -26.36
N PRO A 321 11.87 1.79 -25.60
CA PRO A 321 12.48 1.53 -24.29
C PRO A 321 11.58 1.86 -23.09
N ASN A 322 10.38 2.41 -23.29
CA ASN A 322 9.61 3.04 -22.22
C ASN A 322 8.42 2.18 -21.77
N ALA A 323 8.39 1.83 -20.50
CA ALA A 323 7.11 1.57 -19.85
C ALA A 323 6.33 2.89 -19.76
N VAL A 324 5.01 2.79 -19.83
CA VAL A 324 4.07 3.90 -19.64
C VAL A 324 3.18 3.55 -18.46
N ALA A 325 3.20 4.39 -17.44
CA ALA A 325 2.28 4.31 -16.32
C ALA A 325 1.40 5.55 -16.29
N THR A 326 0.16 5.39 -15.82
CA THR A 326 -0.78 6.49 -15.64
C THR A 326 -1.27 6.57 -14.21
N LEU A 327 -1.54 7.78 -13.76
CA LEU A 327 -2.22 8.08 -12.50
C LEU A 327 -3.49 8.88 -12.81
N SER A 328 -4.64 8.32 -12.52
CA SER A 328 -5.95 8.92 -12.77
C SER A 328 -6.54 9.43 -11.45
N ILE A 329 -6.89 10.71 -11.40
CA ILE A 329 -7.44 11.35 -10.20
C ILE A 329 -8.92 11.68 -10.46
N PRO A 330 -9.83 11.28 -9.56
CA PRO A 330 -11.26 11.58 -9.72
C PRO A 330 -11.50 13.07 -9.53
N ILE A 331 -12.01 13.76 -10.55
CA ILE A 331 -12.20 15.23 -10.52
C ILE A 331 -13.23 15.63 -9.46
N ALA A 332 -14.23 14.76 -9.23
CA ALA A 332 -15.35 15.02 -8.34
C ALA A 332 -14.98 15.14 -6.84
N ILE A 333 -13.75 14.81 -6.44
CA ILE A 333 -13.33 14.91 -5.04
C ILE A 333 -12.98 16.34 -4.62
N PHE A 334 -12.78 17.23 -5.59
CA PHE A 334 -12.39 18.63 -5.38
C PHE A 334 -13.62 19.55 -5.38
N ASP A 335 -13.62 20.57 -4.53
CA ASP A 335 -14.63 21.64 -4.52
C ASP A 335 -14.41 22.72 -5.61
N GLN A 336 -13.32 22.57 -6.37
CA GLN A 336 -12.91 23.39 -7.49
C GLN A 336 -12.70 22.53 -8.75
N ASP A 337 -12.92 23.15 -9.91
CA ASP A 337 -12.73 22.50 -11.20
C ASP A 337 -11.25 22.51 -11.58
N ILE A 338 -10.61 21.34 -11.44
CA ILE A 338 -9.18 21.13 -11.71
C ILE A 338 -8.85 20.88 -13.19
N ARG A 339 -9.81 21.03 -14.12
CA ARG A 339 -9.54 20.80 -15.55
C ARG A 339 -8.72 21.94 -16.16
N PRO A 340 -7.89 21.66 -17.18
CA PRO A 340 -7.24 22.71 -17.97
C PRO A 340 -8.27 23.65 -18.62
N LYS A 341 -8.03 24.97 -18.53
CA LYS A 341 -8.87 26.01 -19.14
C LYS A 341 -8.01 26.96 -19.95
N SER A 342 -8.60 27.57 -20.99
CA SER A 342 -7.93 28.61 -21.80
C SER A 342 -7.71 29.93 -21.05
N GLY A 343 -8.41 30.13 -19.92
CA GLY A 343 -8.29 31.30 -19.05
C GLY A 343 -7.23 31.16 -17.96
N LYS A 344 -7.25 32.08 -16.97
CA LYS A 344 -6.34 32.01 -15.82
C LYS A 344 -6.60 30.75 -14.99
N VAL A 345 -5.53 30.13 -14.50
CA VAL A 345 -5.60 29.00 -13.56
C VAL A 345 -6.26 29.48 -12.25
N PRO A 346 -7.26 28.79 -11.71
CA PRO A 346 -7.84 29.10 -10.41
C PRO A 346 -6.79 29.11 -9.30
N VAL A 347 -6.95 29.99 -8.31
CA VAL A 347 -5.89 30.35 -7.35
C VAL A 347 -5.91 29.58 -6.02
N GLY A 348 -6.74 28.55 -5.87
CA GLY A 348 -6.87 27.86 -4.58
C GLY A 348 -8.21 27.15 -4.36
N PRO A 349 -8.27 26.25 -3.37
CA PRO A 349 -9.54 25.75 -2.85
C PRO A 349 -10.38 26.93 -2.32
N ARG A 350 -11.72 26.78 -2.33
CA ARG A 350 -12.64 27.88 -1.95
C ARG A 350 -12.50 28.32 -0.50
N ILE A 351 -12.00 27.43 0.36
CA ILE A 351 -11.78 27.68 1.79
C ILE A 351 -10.37 27.22 2.13
N VAL A 352 -9.48 28.15 2.51
CA VAL A 352 -8.17 27.80 3.07
C VAL A 352 -8.30 27.78 4.60
N ARG A 353 -8.16 26.61 5.23
CA ARG A 353 -7.99 26.50 6.68
C ARG A 353 -6.51 26.33 7.00
N ARG A 354 -6.00 27.13 7.94
CA ARG A 354 -4.71 26.88 8.59
C ARG A 354 -4.95 25.96 9.80
N PRO A 355 -4.05 25.03 10.13
CA PRO A 355 -2.68 24.90 9.62
C PRO A 355 -2.55 24.10 8.32
N ASP A 356 -1.43 24.33 7.61
CA ASP A 356 -0.92 23.43 6.55
C ASP A 356 -0.55 22.06 7.17
N ILE A 357 -0.05 21.13 6.36
CA ILE A 357 0.39 19.81 6.84
C ILE A 357 1.43 19.91 7.95
N LEU A 358 1.27 19.07 8.97
CA LEU A 358 2.24 18.91 10.05
C LEU A 358 3.51 18.28 9.50
N LYS A 359 4.67 18.87 9.80
CA LYS A 359 5.95 18.49 9.21
C LYS A 359 7.12 18.64 10.20
N CYS A 360 7.99 17.65 10.26
CA CYS A 360 9.24 17.71 11.02
C CYS A 360 10.32 18.50 10.26
N THR A 361 11.38 18.96 10.94
CA THR A 361 12.61 19.40 10.28
C THR A 361 13.39 18.19 9.76
N TYR A 362 14.14 18.35 8.67
CA TYR A 362 15.09 17.34 8.18
C TYR A 362 16.49 17.91 8.33
N ASP A 363 17.27 17.23 9.17
CA ASP A 363 18.65 17.52 9.55
C ASP A 363 19.65 16.53 8.92
N GLY A 364 19.16 15.56 8.13
CA GLY A 364 19.99 14.57 7.47
C GLY A 364 20.92 15.14 6.40
N GLU A 365 22.06 14.47 6.20
CA GLU A 365 23.13 14.92 5.29
C GLU A 365 22.90 14.55 3.82
N LEU A 366 21.91 13.69 3.52
CA LEU A 366 21.69 13.20 2.17
C LEU A 366 20.96 14.23 1.28
N PRO A 367 21.39 14.37 0.00
CA PRO A 367 20.83 15.37 -0.91
C PRO A 367 19.38 15.06 -1.30
N THR A 368 18.57 16.11 -1.44
CA THR A 368 17.22 16.05 -2.00
C THR A 368 17.23 16.33 -3.49
N THR A 369 16.37 15.68 -4.26
CA THR A 369 16.18 15.96 -5.68
C THR A 369 15.65 17.38 -5.86
N ARG A 370 16.32 18.16 -6.72
CA ARG A 370 15.85 19.49 -7.14
C ARG A 370 15.35 19.40 -8.57
N ASN A 371 14.23 20.05 -8.84
CA ASN A 371 13.72 20.16 -10.20
C ASN A 371 14.50 21.24 -10.96
N LEU A 372 15.26 20.82 -11.98
CA LEU A 372 16.11 21.70 -12.79
C LEU A 372 15.32 22.78 -13.56
N SER A 373 14.01 22.61 -13.74
CA SER A 373 13.17 23.62 -14.42
C SER A 373 12.79 24.83 -13.54
N LEU A 374 13.15 24.80 -12.26
CA LEU A 374 12.88 25.88 -11.30
C LEU A 374 14.12 26.73 -10.97
N GLU A 375 15.26 26.43 -11.61
CA GLU A 375 16.47 27.28 -11.67
C GLU A 375 16.47 28.06 -12.99
#